data_AF-A9CUU7-F1
#
_entry.id   AF-A9CUU7-F1
#
_cell.length_a   1.000
_cell.length_b   1.000
_cell.length_c   1.000
_cell.angle_alpha   90.00
_cell.angle_beta   90.00
_cell.angle_gamma   90.00
#
_symmetry.space_group_name_H-M   'P 1'
#
loop_
_entity.id
_entity.type
_entity.pdbx_description
1 polymer ?
#
loop_
_entity_poly.entity_id
_entity_poly.type
_entity_poly.pdbx_seq_one_letter_code
_entity_poly.pdbx_strand_id
1 'polypeptide(L)'
;MAVAFFGIGTFAQVNAISDAMTIAFDVPTWVTALVLTLLVAAVTLGGVTRIANVAKSLVPSMALAYIIACLGILFSFSDQILPTFDLVITSAFTPISAAGGFLGATVAQALQIGITSWATEDLDSIRGYFYC
;
A
#
# COMPACT_ATOMS: atom_id res chain seq x y z
N MET A 1 5.18 -21.92 7.09
CA MET A 1 5.56 -21.28 5.81
C MET A 1 4.32 -20.81 5.03
N ALA A 2 3.41 -21.70 4.61
CA ALA A 2 2.22 -21.29 3.82
C ALA A 2 1.20 -20.45 4.59
N VAL A 3 0.91 -20.77 5.86
CA VAL A 3 -0.08 -20.04 6.69
C VAL A 3 0.31 -18.56 6.94
N ALA A 4 1.60 -18.27 7.12
CA ALA A 4 2.10 -16.90 7.33
C ALA A 4 1.97 -16.02 6.07
N PHE A 5 2.12 -16.60 4.86
CA PHE A 5 2.02 -15.87 3.59
C PHE A 5 0.59 -15.45 3.21
N PHE A 6 -0.39 -16.23 3.63
CA PHE A 6 -1.81 -15.87 3.46
C PHE A 6 -2.25 -14.80 4.47
N GLY A 7 -1.65 -14.74 5.66
CA GLY A 7 -2.05 -13.80 6.73
C GLY A 7 -1.57 -12.36 6.56
N ILE A 8 -0.34 -12.12 6.09
CA ILE A 8 0.34 -10.84 6.30
C ILE A 8 -0.04 -9.72 5.28
N GLY A 9 -0.67 -10.02 4.14
CA GLY A 9 -1.06 -8.91 3.24
C GLY A 9 -1.58 -9.23 1.84
N THR A 10 -1.57 -10.48 1.40
CA THR A 10 -2.06 -10.85 0.05
C THR A 10 -3.56 -10.60 -0.11
N PHE A 11 -4.39 -10.85 0.91
CA PHE A 11 -5.83 -10.58 0.84
C PHE A 11 -6.17 -9.09 0.81
N ALA A 12 -5.54 -8.29 1.68
CA ALA A 12 -5.76 -6.85 1.73
C ALA A 12 -5.29 -6.17 0.42
N GLN A 13 -4.16 -6.62 -0.13
CA GLN A 13 -3.65 -6.11 -1.40
C GLN A 13 -4.56 -6.49 -2.57
N VAL A 14 -5.02 -7.74 -2.66
CA VAL A 14 -5.96 -8.18 -3.72
C VAL A 14 -7.28 -7.44 -3.62
N ASN A 15 -7.79 -7.17 -2.41
CA ASN A 15 -9.00 -6.40 -2.20
C ASN A 15 -8.83 -4.94 -2.65
N ALA A 16 -7.74 -4.28 -2.27
CA ALA A 16 -7.45 -2.91 -2.71
C ALA A 16 -7.29 -2.81 -4.24
N ILE A 17 -6.67 -3.80 -4.90
CA ILE A 17 -6.58 -3.83 -6.37
C ILE A 17 -7.96 -4.04 -7.00
N SER A 18 -8.79 -4.92 -6.44
CA SER A 18 -10.14 -5.18 -6.94
C SER A 18 -11.04 -3.95 -6.82
N ASP A 19 -10.91 -3.22 -5.71
CA ASP A 19 -11.64 -1.97 -5.47
C ASP A 19 -11.19 -0.87 -6.43
N ALA A 20 -9.87 -0.66 -6.58
CA ALA A 20 -9.31 0.28 -7.54
C ALA A 20 -9.72 -0.02 -8.99
N MET A 21 -9.83 -1.30 -9.37
CA MET A 21 -10.29 -1.72 -10.69
C MET A 21 -11.80 -1.49 -10.88
N THR A 22 -12.60 -1.65 -9.83
CA THR A 22 -14.05 -1.35 -9.88
C THR A 22 -14.26 0.16 -10.07
N ILE A 23 -13.51 0.99 -9.33
CA ILE A 23 -13.58 2.45 -9.41
C ILE A 23 -13.06 2.98 -10.75
N ALA A 24 -11.99 2.39 -11.30
CA ALA A 24 -11.34 2.88 -12.52
C ALA A 24 -12.00 2.39 -13.81
N PHE A 25 -12.63 1.21 -13.82
CA PHE A 25 -13.11 0.57 -15.05
C PHE A 25 -14.60 0.18 -15.05
N ASP A 26 -15.33 0.33 -13.94
CA ASP A 26 -16.76 -0.07 -13.79
C ASP A 26 -17.00 -1.57 -14.13
N VAL A 27 -15.94 -2.39 -14.06
CA VAL A 27 -16.00 -3.83 -14.37
C VAL A 27 -16.37 -4.59 -13.10
N PRO A 28 -17.29 -5.57 -13.16
CA PRO A 28 -17.65 -6.39 -12.01
C PRO A 28 -16.43 -7.11 -11.44
N THR A 29 -16.28 -7.03 -10.11
CA THR A 29 -15.17 -7.58 -9.29
C THR A 29 -14.81 -9.03 -9.58
N TRP A 30 -15.77 -9.83 -10.04
CA TRP A 30 -15.55 -11.23 -10.41
C TRP A 30 -14.62 -11.41 -11.61
N VAL A 31 -14.70 -10.52 -12.61
CA VAL A 31 -13.88 -10.60 -13.82
C VAL A 31 -12.45 -10.16 -13.52
N THR A 32 -12.29 -9.08 -12.75
CA THR A 32 -10.98 -8.56 -12.36
C THR A 32 -10.25 -9.55 -11.46
N ALA A 33 -10.94 -10.17 -10.50
CA ALA A 33 -10.36 -11.22 -9.66
C ALA A 33 -9.94 -12.46 -10.45
N LEU A 34 -10.73 -12.89 -11.45
CA LEU A 34 -10.40 -14.04 -12.29
C LEU A 34 -9.14 -13.80 -13.13
N VAL A 35 -9.06 -12.63 -13.79
CA VAL A 35 -7.87 -12.24 -14.58
C VAL A 35 -6.63 -12.15 -13.68
N LEU A 36 -6.76 -11.52 -12.52
CA LEU A 36 -5.65 -11.32 -11.59
C LEU A 36 -5.15 -12.65 -11.01
N THR A 37 -6.05 -13.57 -10.67
CA THR A 37 -5.71 -14.92 -10.21
C THR A 37 -4.96 -15.70 -11.28
N LEU A 38 -5.40 -15.61 -12.54
CA LEU A 38 -4.78 -16.31 -13.66
C LEU A 38 -3.37 -15.78 -13.94
N LEU A 39 -3.18 -14.46 -13.87
CA LEU A 39 -1.91 -13.79 -14.08
C LEU A 39 -0.92 -14.11 -12.94
N VAL A 40 -1.38 -14.08 -11.70
CA VAL A 40 -0.58 -14.49 -10.53
C VAL A 40 -0.22 -15.97 -10.61
N ALA A 41 -1.17 -16.85 -10.91
CA ALA A 41 -0.93 -18.29 -11.04
C ALA A 41 0.13 -18.61 -12.12
N ALA A 42 0.08 -17.91 -13.26
CA ALA A 42 1.08 -18.04 -14.32
C ALA A 42 2.49 -17.63 -13.85
N VAL A 43 2.60 -16.58 -13.02
CA VAL A 43 3.87 -16.14 -12.43
C VAL A 43 4.37 -17.12 -11.36
N THR A 44 3.46 -17.69 -10.55
CA THR A 44 3.80 -18.65 -9.49
C THR A 44 4.25 -19.99 -10.04
N LEU A 45 3.60 -20.53 -11.07
CA LEU A 45 3.95 -21.81 -11.72
C LEU A 45 5.36 -21.80 -12.35
N GLY A 46 5.92 -20.61 -12.63
CA GLY A 46 7.28 -20.45 -13.15
C GLY A 46 8.40 -20.62 -12.11
N GLY A 47 8.08 -20.82 -10.83
CA GLY A 47 9.04 -21.02 -9.74
C GLY A 47 9.56 -19.72 -9.09
N VAL A 48 10.26 -19.87 -7.95
CA VAL A 48 10.67 -18.76 -7.06
C VAL A 48 11.58 -17.73 -7.76
N THR A 49 12.45 -18.18 -8.66
CA THR A 49 13.38 -17.30 -9.40
C THR A 49 12.65 -16.31 -10.31
N ARG A 50 11.49 -16.69 -10.87
CA ARG A 50 10.72 -15.82 -11.76
C ARG A 50 9.95 -14.76 -10.99
N ILE A 51 9.43 -15.12 -9.80
CA ILE A 51 8.76 -14.19 -8.89
C ILE A 51 9.73 -13.08 -8.46
N ALA A 52 10.94 -13.46 -8.04
CA ALA A 52 11.97 -12.50 -7.61
C ALA A 52 12.41 -11.55 -8.74
N ASN A 53 12.58 -12.06 -9.96
CA ASN A 53 12.94 -11.22 -11.11
C ASN A 53 11.83 -10.24 -11.51
N VAL A 54 10.57 -10.68 -11.49
CA VAL A 54 9.42 -9.81 -11.77
C VAL A 54 9.31 -8.71 -10.71
N ALA A 55 9.37 -9.06 -9.43
CA ALA A 55 9.34 -8.08 -8.33
C ALA A 55 10.51 -7.09 -8.41
N LYS A 56 11.73 -7.56 -8.69
CA LYS A 56 12.92 -6.70 -8.80
C LYS A 56 12.82 -5.67 -9.92
N SER A 57 12.09 -5.97 -11.00
CA SER A 57 11.84 -5.01 -12.09
C SER A 57 10.62 -4.13 -11.84
N LEU A 58 9.58 -4.65 -11.18
CA LEU A 58 8.35 -3.91 -10.90
C LEU A 58 8.55 -2.80 -9.88
N VAL A 59 9.28 -3.07 -8.78
CA VAL A 59 9.52 -2.11 -7.70
C VAL A 59 10.16 -0.80 -8.20
N PRO A 60 11.28 -0.80 -8.95
CA PRO A 60 11.88 0.44 -9.44
C PRO A 60 11.00 1.12 -10.49
N SER A 61 10.24 0.37 -11.30
CA SER A 61 9.33 0.94 -12.29
C SER A 61 8.18 1.72 -11.62
N MET A 62 7.61 1.19 -10.54
CA MET A 62 6.53 1.86 -9.81
C MET A 62 7.02 3.15 -9.14
N ALA A 63 8.21 3.13 -8.54
CA ALA A 63 8.82 4.32 -7.94
C ALA A 63 9.08 5.41 -9.00
N LEU A 64 9.58 5.04 -10.17
CA LEU A 64 9.85 5.99 -11.25
C LEU A 64 8.56 6.62 -11.79
N ALA A 65 7.51 5.82 -11.98
CA ALA A 65 6.20 6.30 -12.39
C ALA A 65 5.62 7.32 -11.39
N TYR A 66 5.76 7.04 -10.08
CA TYR A 66 5.35 7.97 -9.03
C TYR A 66 6.11 9.28 -9.07
N ILE A 67 7.43 9.24 -9.23
CA ILE A 67 8.27 10.43 -9.33
C ILE A 67 7.83 11.27 -10.53
N ILE A 68 7.63 10.66 -11.70
CA ILE A 68 7.19 11.36 -12.90
C ILE A 68 5.80 11.98 -12.70
N ALA A 69 4.85 11.26 -12.09
CA ALA A 69 3.53 11.79 -11.78
C ALA A 69 3.61 12.99 -10.82
N CYS A 70 4.43 12.91 -9.76
CA CYS A 70 4.67 14.02 -8.84
C CYS A 70 5.27 15.24 -9.55
N LEU A 71 6.28 15.04 -10.41
CA LEU A 71 6.82 16.15 -11.20
C LEU A 71 5.78 16.71 -12.16
N GLY A 72 4.96 15.86 -12.80
CA GLY A 72 3.89 16.29 -13.70
C GLY A 72 2.83 17.15 -13.03
N ILE A 73 2.44 16.79 -11.80
CA ILE A 73 1.54 17.60 -10.97
C ILE A 73 2.21 18.92 -10.59
N LEU A 74 3.48 18.88 -10.17
CA LEU A 74 4.23 20.07 -9.73
C LEU A 74 4.40 21.09 -10.88
N PHE A 75 4.69 20.64 -12.10
CA PHE A 75 4.77 21.53 -13.26
C PHE A 75 3.41 22.06 -13.72
N SER A 76 2.36 21.23 -13.67
CA SER A 76 0.99 21.66 -14.01
C SER A 76 0.42 22.68 -13.02
N PHE A 77 0.86 22.63 -11.75
CA PHE A 77 0.46 23.55 -10.67
C PHE A 77 1.57 24.55 -10.31
N SER A 78 2.45 24.90 -11.26
CA SER A 78 3.57 25.84 -11.03
C SER A 78 3.13 27.21 -10.51
N ASP A 79 1.93 27.67 -10.87
CA ASP A 79 1.34 28.94 -10.44
C ASP A 79 0.72 28.89 -9.02
N GLN A 80 0.39 27.69 -8.54
CA GLN A 80 -0.30 27.47 -7.26
C GLN A 80 0.63 27.01 -6.13
N ILE A 81 1.93 26.89 -6.38
CA ILE A 81 2.92 26.49 -5.36
C ILE A 81 2.95 27.48 -4.19
N LEU A 82 3.01 28.79 -4.45
CA LEU A 82 2.99 29.83 -3.41
C LEU A 82 1.70 29.79 -2.56
N PRO A 83 0.48 29.85 -3.14
CA PRO A 83 -0.74 29.79 -2.36
C PRO A 83 -0.96 28.43 -1.68
N THR A 84 -0.42 27.32 -2.21
CA THR A 84 -0.47 26.02 -1.52
C THR A 84 0.40 26.03 -0.26
N PHE A 85 1.59 26.64 -0.28
CA PHE A 85 2.39 26.81 0.94
C PHE A 85 1.69 27.70 1.97
N ASP A 86 1.06 28.79 1.52
CA ASP A 86 0.30 29.68 2.39
C ASP A 86 -0.96 28.99 2.97
N LEU A 87 -1.64 28.18 2.14
CA LEU A 87 -2.73 27.30 2.59
C LEU A 87 -2.23 26.25 3.57
N VAL A 88 -1.06 25.64 3.39
CA VAL A 88 -0.52 24.64 4.33
C VAL A 88 -0.21 25.29 5.68
N ILE A 89 0.39 26.49 5.70
CA ILE A 89 0.68 27.23 6.94
C ILE A 89 -0.62 27.69 7.61
N THR A 90 -1.52 28.33 6.86
CA THR A 90 -2.80 28.82 7.38
C THR A 90 -3.70 27.68 7.82
N SER A 91 -3.71 26.57 7.08
CA SER A 91 -4.40 25.34 7.47
C SER A 91 -3.77 24.81 8.76
N ALA A 92 -2.44 24.66 8.85
CA ALA A 92 -1.74 24.15 10.04
C ALA A 92 -2.08 24.90 11.35
N PHE A 93 -2.40 26.20 11.28
CA PHE A 93 -2.82 27.00 12.44
C PHE A 93 -4.34 27.16 12.60
N THR A 94 -5.16 26.61 11.70
CA THR A 94 -6.62 26.56 11.85
C THR A 94 -7.08 25.23 12.45
N PRO A 95 -8.20 25.21 13.20
CA PRO A 95 -8.72 23.99 13.84
C PRO A 95 -9.10 22.88 12.86
N ILE A 96 -9.27 23.18 11.57
CA ILE A 96 -9.45 22.19 10.50
C ILE A 96 -8.19 21.34 10.25
N SER A 97 -6.97 21.89 10.28
CA SER A 97 -5.77 21.02 10.26
C SER A 97 -5.51 20.37 11.60
N ALA A 98 -5.98 20.91 12.73
CA ALA A 98 -5.93 20.15 13.97
C ALA A 98 -6.73 18.85 13.82
N ALA A 99 -7.92 18.90 13.18
CA ALA A 99 -8.70 17.71 12.84
C ALA A 99 -7.99 16.81 11.79
N GLY A 100 -7.48 17.37 10.70
CA GLY A 100 -6.73 16.60 9.67
C GLY A 100 -5.43 15.97 10.19
N GLY A 101 -4.71 16.68 11.07
CA GLY A 101 -3.51 16.22 11.75
C GLY A 101 -3.81 15.16 12.81
N PHE A 102 -4.91 15.28 13.55
CA PHE A 102 -5.40 14.21 14.41
C PHE A 102 -5.79 12.98 13.59
N LEU A 103 -6.53 13.13 12.50
CA LEU A 103 -6.88 12.01 11.62
C LEU A 103 -5.62 11.34 11.05
N GLY A 104 -4.67 12.12 10.54
CA GLY A 104 -3.39 11.61 10.06
C GLY A 104 -2.59 10.88 11.15
N ALA A 105 -2.51 11.45 12.36
CA ALA A 105 -1.85 10.83 13.50
C ALA A 105 -2.55 9.52 13.93
N THR A 106 -3.88 9.50 13.94
CA THR A 106 -4.65 8.28 14.26
C THR A 106 -4.47 7.18 13.22
N VAL A 107 -4.40 7.53 11.93
CA VAL A 107 -4.10 6.58 10.85
C VAL A 107 -2.66 6.07 10.96
N ALA A 108 -1.69 6.94 11.23
CA ALA A 108 -0.31 6.56 11.46
C ALA A 108 -0.16 5.65 12.69
N GLN A 109 -0.87 5.94 13.78
CA GLN A 109 -0.91 5.10 14.97
C GLN A 109 -1.62 3.78 14.70
N ALA A 110 -2.72 3.76 13.95
CA ALA A 110 -3.40 2.52 13.57
C ALA A 110 -2.50 1.63 12.70
N LEU A 111 -1.75 2.22 11.77
CA LEU A 111 -0.73 1.52 10.98
C LEU A 111 0.39 0.98 11.87
N GLN A 112 0.90 1.78 12.80
CA GLN A 112 1.94 1.35 13.74
C GLN A 112 1.46 0.21 14.64
N ILE A 113 0.26 0.32 15.23
CA ILE A 113 -0.36 -0.71 16.06
C ILE A 113 -0.52 -2.00 15.24
N GLY A 114 -1.00 -1.89 14.00
CA GLY A 114 -1.12 -3.00 13.09
C GLY A 114 0.24 -3.65 12.78
N ILE A 115 1.28 -2.88 12.49
CA ILE A 115 2.63 -3.42 12.22
C ILE A 115 3.23 -4.06 13.48
N THR A 116 3.03 -3.46 14.66
CA THR A 116 3.55 -4.00 15.93
C THR A 116 2.88 -5.30 16.35
N SER A 117 1.59 -5.48 16.06
CA SER A 117 0.87 -6.71 16.44
C SER A 117 1.43 -7.94 15.74
N TRP A 118 1.88 -7.82 14.49
CA TRP A 118 2.55 -8.93 13.78
C TRP A 118 3.92 -9.26 14.40
N ALA A 119 4.67 -8.26 14.87
CA ALA A 119 5.98 -8.46 15.48
C ALA A 119 5.89 -9.12 16.88
N THR A 120 4.83 -8.85 17.64
CA THR A 120 4.57 -9.51 18.92
C THR A 120 4.14 -10.97 18.77
N GLU A 121 3.34 -11.29 17.75
CA GLU A 121 2.92 -12.67 17.48
C GLU A 121 4.11 -13.59 17.13
N ASP A 122 5.11 -13.05 16.42
CA ASP A 122 6.37 -13.74 16.10
C ASP A 122 7.21 -14.01 17.37
N LEU A 123 7.30 -13.04 18.29
CA LEU A 123 8.02 -13.19 19.56
C LEU A 123 7.38 -14.24 20.48
N ASP A 124 6.05 -14.29 20.54
CA ASP A 124 5.32 -15.30 21.31
C ASP A 124 5.41 -16.69 20.66
N SER A 125 5.43 -16.77 19.33
CA SER A 125 5.69 -18.03 18.62
C SER A 125 7.12 -18.55 18.85
N ILE A 126 8.14 -17.68 18.89
CA ILE A 126 9.53 -18.07 19.19
C ILE A 126 9.67 -18.45 20.66
N ARG A 127 9.01 -17.75 21.60
CA ARG A 127 8.99 -18.14 23.01
C ARG A 127 8.29 -19.47 23.22
N GLY A 128 7.17 -19.74 22.55
CA GLY A 128 6.49 -21.03 22.60
C GLY A 128 7.36 -22.21 22.16
N TYR A 129 8.31 -21.98 21.24
CA TYR A 129 9.26 -23.00 20.80
C TYR A 129 10.42 -23.26 21.78
N PHE A 130 10.67 -22.38 22.76
CA PHE A 130 11.72 -22.53 23.78
C PHE A 130 11.22 -23.15 25.09
N TYR A 131 9.90 -23.28 25.25
CA TYR A 131 9.25 -23.90 26.43
C TYR A 131 8.60 -25.27 26.12
N CYS A 132 8.98 -25.93 25.03
CA CYS A 132 8.73 -27.35 24.72
C CYS A 132 10.06 -28.05 24.40
#